data_AF-A0A7C9AFM9-F1
#
_entry.id   AF-A0A7C9AFM9-F1
#
_cell.length_a   1.000
_cell.length_b   1.000
_cell.length_c   1.000
_cell.angle_alpha   90.00
_cell.angle_beta   90.00
_cell.angle_gamma   90.00
#
_symmetry.space_group_name_H-M   'P 1'
#
loop_
_entity.id
_entity.type
_entity.pdbx_description
1 polymer ?
#
loop_
_entity_poly.entity_id
_entity_poly.type
_entity_poly.pdbx_seq_one_letter_code
_entity_poly.pdbx_strand_id
1 'polypeptide(L)'
;FSHPFNRSFYATEIASSRTFCVYEEVEQMRDMGLIKGGSLENAIVCSASEGWLNPPLRFHDEPCRHKVLDLIGDLSMLARPGSQGLPVAHFVAYKAGHALHADLVRCLAT
;
A
#
# COMPACT_ATOMS: atom_id res chain seq x y z
N PHE A 1 3.07 -3.91 12.34
CA PHE A 1 1.73 -4.51 12.20
C PHE A 1 1.89 -6.00 11.89
N SER A 2 1.21 -6.91 12.60
CA SER A 2 1.21 -8.36 12.30
C SER A 2 -0.15 -8.96 12.67
N HIS A 3 -0.78 -9.68 11.74
CA HIS A 3 -2.11 -10.26 11.93
C HIS A 3 -2.33 -11.46 10.98
N PRO A 4 -3.02 -12.54 11.41
CA PRO A 4 -3.45 -13.60 10.50
C PRO A 4 -4.31 -13.05 9.35
N PHE A 5 -3.99 -13.44 8.11
CA PHE A 5 -4.71 -12.95 6.94
C PHE A 5 -5.97 -13.77 6.67
N ASN A 6 -7.13 -13.09 6.54
CA ASN A 6 -8.37 -13.68 6.09
C ASN A 6 -9.26 -12.63 5.41
N ARG A 7 -10.34 -13.07 4.76
CA ARG A 7 -11.25 -12.19 4.00
C ARG A 7 -11.88 -11.08 4.85
N SER A 8 -12.32 -11.39 6.07
CA SER A 8 -12.95 -10.41 6.95
C SER A 8 -11.95 -9.33 7.36
N PHE A 9 -10.76 -9.77 7.78
CA PHE A 9 -9.68 -8.89 8.17
C PHE A 9 -9.27 -7.96 7.01
N TYR A 10 -9.11 -8.51 5.79
CA TYR A 10 -8.85 -7.67 4.62
C TYR A 10 -9.94 -6.60 4.42
N ALA A 11 -11.21 -7.01 4.46
CA ALA A 11 -12.33 -6.12 4.17
C ALA A 11 -12.50 -4.99 5.20
N THR A 12 -12.30 -5.27 6.49
CA THR A 12 -12.53 -4.28 7.56
C THR A 12 -11.29 -3.48 7.91
N GLU A 13 -10.10 -4.10 7.86
CA GLU A 13 -8.88 -3.52 8.38
C GLU A 13 -7.94 -2.96 7.31
N ILE A 14 -7.99 -3.45 6.07
CA ILE A 14 -6.96 -3.15 5.05
C ILE A 14 -7.53 -2.47 3.80
N ALA A 15 -8.64 -2.96 3.27
CA ALA A 15 -9.16 -2.57 1.95
C ALA A 15 -9.45 -1.07 1.82
N SER A 16 -9.78 -0.40 2.92
CA SER A 16 -10.13 1.02 2.92
C SER A 16 -8.93 1.96 3.10
N SER A 17 -7.69 1.46 3.22
CA SER A 17 -6.50 2.31 3.45
C SER A 17 -6.06 3.06 2.18
N ARG A 18 -6.14 4.39 2.22
CA ARG A 18 -5.76 5.26 1.09
C ARG A 18 -4.25 5.28 0.89
N THR A 19 -3.84 5.54 -0.36
CA THR A 19 -2.45 5.87 -0.67
C THR A 19 -2.05 7.20 -0.04
N PHE A 20 -0.75 7.44 0.10
CA PHE A 20 -0.23 8.59 0.83
C PHE A 20 1.01 9.19 0.18
N CYS A 21 1.21 10.49 0.38
CA CYS A 21 2.42 11.18 -0.05
C CYS A 21 2.88 12.24 0.97
N VAL A 22 4.15 12.65 0.80
CA VAL A 22 4.74 13.77 1.54
C VAL A 22 4.46 15.06 0.76
N TYR A 23 3.89 16.07 1.44
CA TYR A 23 3.48 17.33 0.83
C TYR A 23 4.65 18.02 0.11
N GLU A 24 5.82 18.03 0.75
CA GLU A 24 7.02 18.67 0.26
C GLU A 24 7.56 18.04 -1.05
N GLU A 25 7.13 16.82 -1.39
CA GLU A 25 7.49 16.12 -2.62
C GLU A 25 6.47 16.33 -3.76
N VAL A 26 5.29 16.90 -3.46
CA VAL A 26 4.16 16.98 -4.42
C VAL A 26 4.51 17.83 -5.63
N GLU A 27 5.03 19.04 -5.44
CA GLU A 27 5.34 19.94 -6.56
C GLU A 27 6.41 19.33 -7.48
N GLN A 28 7.46 18.74 -6.91
CA GLN A 28 8.49 18.05 -7.68
C GLN A 28 7.90 16.87 -8.49
N MET A 29 7.03 16.06 -7.89
CA MET A 29 6.37 14.96 -8.60
C MET A 29 5.49 15.48 -9.76
N ARG A 30 4.79 16.61 -9.56
CA ARG A 30 3.98 17.24 -10.62
C ARG A 30 4.83 17.77 -11.77
N ASP A 31 5.96 18.41 -11.47
CA ASP A 31 6.92 18.90 -12.47
C ASP A 31 7.51 17.76 -13.30
N MET A 32 7.69 16.58 -12.69
CA MET A 32 8.07 15.34 -13.38
C MET A 32 6.93 14.70 -14.20
N GLY A 33 5.74 15.29 -14.21
CA GLY A 33 4.56 14.75 -14.89
C GLY A 33 3.92 13.54 -14.21
N LEU A 34 4.28 13.28 -12.95
CA LEU A 34 3.68 12.24 -12.10
C LEU A 34 2.47 12.80 -11.35
N ILE A 35 1.72 11.91 -10.68
CA ILE A 35 0.58 12.24 -9.81
C ILE A 35 -0.45 13.23 -10.39
N LYS A 36 -0.60 13.28 -11.72
CA LYS A 36 -1.45 14.26 -12.42
C LYS A 36 -2.93 14.22 -12.02
N GLY A 37 -3.40 13.08 -11.52
CA GLY A 37 -4.76 12.92 -10.97
C GLY A 37 -4.83 12.96 -9.44
N GLY A 38 -3.72 13.25 -8.75
CA GLY A 38 -3.66 13.26 -7.30
C GLY A 38 -4.44 14.42 -6.70
N SER A 39 -5.24 14.13 -5.67
CA SER A 39 -6.00 15.12 -4.91
C SER A 39 -6.19 14.65 -3.47
N LEU A 40 -6.64 15.55 -2.59
CA LEU A 40 -6.98 15.19 -1.19
C LEU A 40 -8.17 14.22 -1.09
N GLU A 41 -8.92 14.01 -2.19
CA GLU A 41 -10.03 13.05 -2.24
C GLU A 41 -9.54 11.61 -2.45
N ASN A 42 -8.37 11.41 -3.07
CA ASN A 42 -7.85 10.09 -3.43
C ASN A 42 -6.54 9.70 -2.73
N ALA A 43 -5.87 10.63 -2.06
CA ALA A 43 -4.67 10.37 -1.26
C ALA A 43 -4.74 11.10 0.10
N ILE A 44 -4.06 10.55 1.11
CA ILE A 44 -3.74 11.31 2.32
C ILE A 44 -2.38 11.96 2.18
N VAL A 45 -2.26 13.20 2.64
CA VAL A 45 -1.03 13.99 2.48
C VAL A 45 -0.51 14.36 3.85
N CYS A 46 0.78 14.10 4.09
CA CYS A 46 1.47 14.46 5.31
C CYS A 46 2.52 15.54 5.00
N SER A 47 2.55 16.60 5.79
CA SER A 47 3.64 17.57 5.79
C SER A 47 4.54 17.34 7.00
N ALA A 48 5.84 17.57 6.83
CA ALA A 48 6.80 17.48 7.92
C ALA A 48 6.54 18.52 9.03
N SER A 49 5.98 19.69 8.69
CA SER A 49 5.70 20.77 9.64
C SER A 49 4.28 20.75 10.19
N GLU A 50 3.29 20.39 9.37
CA GLU A 50 1.86 20.50 9.73
C GLU A 50 1.21 19.15 10.06
N GLY A 51 1.90 18.02 9.84
CA GLY A 51 1.31 16.69 9.97
C GLY A 51 0.31 16.38 8.85
N TRP A 52 -0.79 15.68 9.18
CA TRP A 52 -1.79 15.27 8.19
C TRP A 52 -2.64 16.45 7.70
N LEU A 53 -2.66 16.68 6.39
CA LEU A 53 -3.36 17.81 5.76
C LEU A 53 -4.86 17.56 5.51
N ASN A 54 -5.29 16.29 5.47
CA ASN A 54 -6.68 15.92 5.25
C ASN A 54 -7.19 14.88 6.26
N PRO A 55 -7.21 15.20 7.56
CA PRO A 55 -7.85 14.38 8.58
C PRO A 55 -9.38 14.36 8.43
N PRO A 56 -10.08 13.37 9.02
CA PRO A 56 -9.52 12.26 9.78
C PRO A 56 -8.89 11.19 8.87
N LEU A 57 -7.91 10.47 9.43
CA LEU A 57 -7.51 9.20 8.86
C LEU A 57 -8.62 8.16 9.09
N ARG A 58 -8.75 7.20 8.18
CA ARG A 58 -9.66 6.06 8.34
C ARG A 58 -9.16 5.11 9.43
N PHE A 59 -7.83 5.05 9.58
CA PHE A 59 -7.13 4.29 10.61
C PHE A 59 -5.99 5.13 11.17
N HIS A 60 -5.71 5.02 12.47
CA HIS A 60 -4.59 5.75 13.08
C HIS A 60 -3.22 5.43 12.43
N ASP A 61 -3.09 4.23 11.85
CA ASP A 61 -1.92 3.70 11.14
C ASP A 61 -2.20 3.45 9.65
N GLU A 62 -3.10 4.23 9.03
CA GLU A 62 -3.53 4.11 7.62
C GLU A 62 -2.37 3.94 6.61
N PRO A 63 -1.24 4.68 6.70
CA PRO A 63 -0.08 4.46 5.81
C PRO A 63 0.55 3.06 5.93
N CYS A 64 0.64 2.51 7.16
CA CYS A 64 1.19 1.18 7.39
C CYS A 64 0.27 0.11 6.80
N ARG A 65 -1.05 0.27 7.00
CA ARG A 65 -2.07 -0.63 6.43
C ARG A 65 -2.12 -0.55 4.91
N HIS A 66 -1.91 0.63 4.32
CA HIS A 66 -1.76 0.77 2.86
C HIS A 66 -0.53 -0.01 2.35
N LYS A 67 0.57 -0.07 3.09
CA LYS A 67 1.71 -0.93 2.70
C LYS A 67 1.42 -2.43 2.78
N VAL A 68 0.53 -2.84 3.69
CA VAL A 68 0.00 -4.21 3.70
C VAL A 68 -0.92 -4.43 2.48
N LEU A 69 -1.76 -3.45 2.12
CA LEU A 69 -2.60 -3.49 0.93
C LEU A 69 -1.76 -3.62 -0.36
N ASP A 70 -0.70 -2.82 -0.48
CA ASP A 70 0.28 -2.88 -1.58
C ASP A 70 0.89 -4.29 -1.69
N LEU A 71 1.37 -4.85 -0.58
CA LEU A 71 1.96 -6.21 -0.55
C LEU A 71 0.95 -7.28 -0.99
N ILE A 72 -0.29 -7.22 -0.51
CA ILE A 72 -1.35 -8.18 -0.91
C ILE A 72 -1.61 -8.06 -2.42
N GLY A 73 -1.70 -6.84 -2.95
CA GLY A 73 -1.87 -6.58 -4.37
C GLY A 73 -0.71 -7.14 -5.20
N ASP A 74 0.53 -6.87 -4.80
CA ASP A 74 1.71 -7.36 -5.49
C ASP A 74 1.79 -8.90 -5.46
N LEU A 75 1.53 -9.53 -4.31
CA LEU A 75 1.51 -11.00 -4.20
C LEU A 75 0.42 -11.64 -5.07
N SER A 76 -0.72 -10.96 -5.27
CA SER A 76 -1.80 -11.46 -6.12
C SER A 76 -1.36 -11.70 -7.57
N MET A 77 -0.24 -11.13 -8.00
CA MET A 77 0.39 -11.40 -9.30
C MET A 77 0.89 -12.85 -9.47
N LEU A 78 0.95 -13.64 -8.39
CA LEU A 78 1.18 -15.10 -8.43
C LEU A 78 -0.09 -15.90 -8.82
N ALA A 79 -1.21 -15.22 -9.12
CA ALA A 79 -2.45 -15.88 -9.49
C ALA A 79 -2.26 -16.82 -10.69
N ARG A 80 -2.89 -18.00 -10.58
CA ARG A 80 -2.96 -19.03 -11.63
C ARG A 80 -4.42 -19.37 -11.87
N PRO A 81 -4.78 -20.02 -12.99
CA PRO A 81 -6.15 -20.49 -13.19
C PRO A 81 -6.67 -21.26 -11.96
N GLY A 82 -7.72 -20.74 -11.31
CA GLY A 82 -8.30 -21.32 -10.09
C GLY A 82 -7.66 -20.91 -8.75
N SER A 83 -6.69 -19.98 -8.72
CA SER A 83 -6.05 -19.49 -7.49
C SER A 83 -5.99 -17.95 -7.44
N GLN A 84 -6.18 -17.39 -6.24
CA GLN A 84 -6.08 -15.94 -5.98
C GLN A 84 -4.62 -15.44 -5.90
N GLY A 85 -3.64 -16.32 -6.06
CA GLY A 85 -2.22 -15.93 -6.04
C GLY A 85 -1.65 -15.66 -4.65
N LEU A 86 -2.40 -15.90 -3.57
CA LEU A 86 -1.90 -15.68 -2.22
C LEU A 86 -1.29 -16.96 -1.63
N PRO A 87 0.03 -17.02 -1.40
CA PRO A 87 0.68 -18.19 -0.82
C PRO A 87 0.31 -18.38 0.64
N VAL A 88 0.28 -19.64 1.09
CA VAL A 88 0.20 -19.96 2.52
C VAL A 88 1.60 -19.81 3.11
N ALA A 89 1.88 -18.64 3.68
CA ALA A 89 3.19 -18.31 4.24
C ALA A 89 3.08 -17.23 5.33
N HIS A 90 4.17 -17.04 6.07
CA HIS A 90 4.35 -15.89 6.96
C HIS A 90 5.29 -14.88 6.28
N PHE A 91 4.73 -13.72 5.92
CA PHE A 91 5.49 -12.64 5.28
C PHE A 91 5.96 -11.63 6.31
N VAL A 92 7.26 -11.32 6.28
CA VAL A 92 7.86 -10.23 7.06
C VAL A 92 8.46 -9.24 6.07
N ALA A 93 7.97 -8.00 6.10
CA ALA A 93 8.40 -6.94 5.22
C ALA A 93 8.97 -5.78 6.05
N TYR A 94 10.20 -5.37 5.75
CA TYR A 94 10.86 -4.24 6.40
C TYR A 94 11.24 -3.20 5.35
N LYS A 95 10.63 -2.01 5.42
CA LYS A 95 10.80 -0.93 4.43
C LYS A 95 10.65 -1.42 2.98
N ALA A 96 9.77 -2.40 2.77
CA ALA A 96 9.54 -2.97 1.46
C ALA A 96 8.60 -2.09 0.62
N GLY A 97 8.75 -2.18 -0.70
CA GLY A 97 7.87 -1.54 -1.67
C GLY A 97 7.78 -2.39 -2.94
N HIS A 98 7.05 -1.89 -3.94
CA HIS A 98 6.68 -2.66 -5.13
C HIS A 98 7.86 -3.33 -5.85
N ALA A 99 9.03 -2.67 -5.93
CA ALA A 99 10.21 -3.26 -6.56
C ALA A 99 10.64 -4.56 -5.86
N LEU A 100 10.77 -4.52 -4.53
CA LEU A 100 11.14 -5.70 -3.73
C LEU A 100 10.04 -6.77 -3.75
N HIS A 101 8.77 -6.37 -3.74
CA HIS A 101 7.66 -7.32 -3.85
C HIS A 101 7.64 -8.01 -5.21
N ALA A 102 7.89 -7.29 -6.30
CA ALA A 102 7.96 -7.83 -7.65
C ALA A 102 9.11 -8.84 -7.79
N ASP A 103 10.28 -8.55 -7.21
CA ASP A 103 11.40 -9.49 -7.20
C ASP A 103 11.06 -10.76 -6.40
N LEU A 104 10.43 -10.60 -5.23
CA LEU A 104 9.92 -11.74 -4.46
C LEU A 104 8.92 -12.58 -5.26
N VAL A 105 7.96 -11.94 -5.92
CA VAL A 105 6.97 -12.63 -6.78
C VAL A 105 7.66 -13.40 -7.90
N ARG A 106 8.65 -12.83 -8.58
CA ARG A 106 9.43 -13.53 -9.60
C ARG A 106 10.15 -14.75 -9.03
N CYS A 107 10.74 -14.63 -7.84
CA CYS A 107 11.40 -15.75 -7.16
C CYS A 107 10.43 -16.86 -6.71
N LEU A 108 9.16 -16.55 -6.44
CA LEU A 108 8.15 -17.52 -6.04
C LEU A 108 7.40 -18.14 -7.23
N ALA A 109 7.48 -17.51 -8.41
CA ALA A 109 6.83 -17.95 -9.63
C ALA A 109 7.60 -19.06 -10.38
N THR A 110 8.86 -19.31 -9.99
CA THR A 110 9.71 -20.41 -10.48
C THR A 110 9.42 -21.70 -9.74
#